data_AF-A0A2U1LZ95-F1
#
_entry.id   AF-A0A2U1LZ95-F1
#
_cell.length_a   1.000
_cell.length_b   1.000
_cell.length_c   1.000
_cell.angle_alpha   90.00
_cell.angle_beta   90.00
_cell.angle_gamma   90.00
#
_symmetry.space_group_name_H-M   'P 1'
#
loop_
_entity.id
_entity.type
_entity.pdbx_description
1 polymer ?
#
loop_
_entity_poly.entity_id
_entity_poly.type
_entity_poly.pdbx_seq_one_letter_code
_entity_poly.pdbx_strand_id
1 'polypeptide(L)'
;MIRQFFWYKVGNGISISAWFDNWCLHSLSISAWFDNWCLHSPLISSLSARQVNRGGFNMNSRLVDIIANGEWVWPDQWNSKFPNAIVPSIDVYTPDKLWWRDRNGIFNELSFGVAWNDIRPREAKVVWASVVWFANCIPRHAFILWG
;
A
#
# COMPACT_ATOMS: atom_id res chain seq x y z
N MET A 1 -6.95 -9.86 -0.55
CA MET A 1 -6.76 -9.10 0.70
C MET A 1 -5.25 -9.04 1.01
N ILE A 2 -4.49 -8.19 0.29
CA ILE A 2 -3.01 -8.08 0.41
C ILE A 2 -2.58 -6.59 0.51
N ARG A 3 -3.43 -5.66 0.07
CA ARG A 3 -3.18 -4.20 0.06
C ARG A 3 -3.01 -3.55 1.43
N GLN A 4 -3.28 -4.25 2.54
CA GLN A 4 -3.12 -3.72 3.90
C GLN A 4 -1.65 -3.55 4.32
N PHE A 5 -0.71 -4.19 3.63
CA PHE A 5 0.69 -4.21 4.03
C PHE A 5 1.63 -3.42 3.12
N PHE A 6 1.14 -3.00 1.95
CA PHE A 6 1.93 -2.27 0.95
C PHE A 6 1.62 -0.78 1.00
N TRP A 7 2.68 0.02 0.96
CA TRP A 7 2.66 1.46 1.04
C TRP A 7 3.62 2.02 0.00
N TYR A 8 3.31 3.17 -0.60
CA TYR A 8 4.24 3.87 -1.47
C TYR A 8 4.94 4.99 -0.71
N LYS A 9 6.26 5.04 -0.79
CA LYS A 9 6.98 6.28 -0.51
C LYS A 9 6.83 7.19 -1.73
N VAL A 10 6.23 8.36 -1.50
CA VAL A 10 6.00 9.36 -2.55
C VAL A 10 7.34 9.87 -3.09
N GLY A 11 7.50 9.77 -4.41
CA GLY A 11 8.53 10.45 -5.18
C GLY A 11 7.86 11.33 -6.24
N ASN A 12 7.87 10.88 -7.49
CA ASN A 12 7.30 11.59 -8.64
C ASN A 12 5.78 11.43 -8.76
N GLY A 13 5.16 10.54 -7.99
CA GLY A 13 3.71 10.35 -7.93
C GLY A 13 3.08 9.73 -9.18
N ILE A 14 3.88 9.19 -10.11
CA ILE A 14 3.42 8.62 -11.38
C ILE A 14 2.90 7.18 -11.18
N SER A 15 3.51 6.44 -10.26
CA SER A 15 3.15 5.04 -10.01
C SER A 15 2.00 4.91 -9.02
N ILE A 16 1.79 5.93 -8.20
CA ILE A 16 0.80 5.95 -7.13
C ILE A 16 -0.56 6.33 -7.71
N SER A 17 -1.55 5.44 -7.59
CA SER A 17 -2.94 5.77 -7.87
C SER A 17 -3.41 6.86 -6.92
N ALA A 18 -4.03 7.89 -7.49
CA ALA A 18 -4.67 8.95 -6.72
C ALA A 18 -5.79 8.43 -5.81
N TRP A 19 -6.39 7.26 -6.09
CA TRP A 19 -7.66 6.80 -5.48
C TRP A 19 -7.57 5.50 -4.68
N PHE A 20 -6.56 4.68 -4.95
CA PHE A 20 -6.55 3.29 -4.47
C PHE A 20 -5.30 2.94 -3.66
N ASP A 21 -4.21 3.69 -3.77
CA ASP A 21 -2.95 3.29 -3.16
C ASP A 21 -2.71 4.00 -1.83
N ASN A 22 -2.04 3.29 -0.91
CA ASN A 22 -1.59 3.85 0.36
C ASN A 22 -0.22 4.48 0.17
N TRP A 23 0.05 5.63 0.78
CA TRP A 23 1.38 6.26 0.72
C TRP A 23 1.86 6.77 2.08
N CYS A 24 3.17 6.82 2.30
CA CYS A 24 3.74 7.31 3.55
C CYS A 24 4.36 8.70 3.35
N LEU A 25 4.11 9.59 4.30
CA LEU A 25 4.69 10.93 4.35
C LEU A 25 5.57 11.03 5.59
N HIS A 26 6.89 11.22 5.44
CA HIS A 26 7.81 11.43 6.57
C HIS A 26 7.60 10.46 7.76
N SER A 27 7.35 9.17 7.46
CA SER A 27 7.08 8.07 8.43
C SER A 27 5.66 8.01 9.02
N LEU A 28 4.78 8.96 8.70
CA LEU A 28 3.35 8.81 8.92
C LEU A 28 2.76 7.92 7.83
N SER A 29 2.09 6.85 8.25
CA SER A 29 1.25 6.03 7.36
C SER A 29 0.00 6.84 7.08
N ILE A 30 -0.10 7.41 5.87
CA ILE A 30 -1.22 8.24 5.45
C ILE A 30 -1.88 7.61 4.22
N SER A 31 -2.88 6.80 4.44
CA SER A 31 -3.76 6.37 3.37
C SER A 31 -4.73 7.50 3.08
N ALA A 32 -4.57 8.18 1.93
CA ALA A 32 -5.60 9.09 1.42
C ALA A 32 -7.01 8.50 1.47
N TRP A 33 -7.14 7.20 1.24
CA TRP A 33 -8.45 6.60 1.01
C TRP A 33 -9.00 5.82 2.19
N PHE A 34 -8.14 5.38 3.11
CA PHE A 34 -8.51 4.52 4.24
C PHE A 34 -8.28 5.16 5.62
N ASP A 35 -7.49 6.22 5.72
CA ASP A 35 -7.33 6.93 6.99
C ASP A 35 -8.43 7.98 7.17
N ASN A 36 -8.74 8.34 8.42
CA ASN A 36 -9.79 9.30 8.72
C ASN A 36 -9.29 10.74 8.47
N TRP A 37 -9.50 11.23 7.24
CA TRP A 37 -9.23 12.63 6.84
C TRP A 37 -10.24 13.62 7.42
N CYS A 38 -11.39 13.11 7.85
CA CYS A 38 -12.41 13.84 8.59
C CYS A 38 -12.78 13.05 9.84
N LEU A 39 -13.46 13.71 10.78
CA LEU A 39 -13.94 13.10 12.03
C LEU A 39 -14.94 11.93 11.80
N HIS A 40 -15.33 11.62 10.56
CA HIS A 40 -16.49 10.77 10.24
C HIS A 40 -16.24 9.61 9.27
N SER A 41 -15.20 9.61 8.42
CA SER A 41 -14.84 8.44 7.57
C SER A 41 -13.66 8.67 6.60
N PRO A 42 -13.14 7.59 5.98
CA PRO A 42 -12.13 7.64 4.92
C PRO A 42 -12.67 8.23 3.60
N LEU A 43 -11.79 8.81 2.76
CA LEU A 43 -12.19 9.43 1.47
C LEU A 43 -13.00 8.46 0.58
N ILE A 44 -12.66 7.16 0.57
CA ILE A 44 -13.31 6.13 -0.27
C ILE A 44 -14.81 5.97 0.00
N SER A 45 -15.26 6.31 1.22
CA SER A 45 -16.67 6.24 1.59
C SER A 45 -17.51 7.36 0.96
N SER A 46 -16.89 8.48 0.63
CA SER A 46 -17.56 9.74 0.29
C SER A 46 -17.30 10.23 -1.13
N LEU A 47 -16.30 9.66 -1.81
CA LEU A 47 -15.92 9.95 -3.19
C LEU A 47 -16.17 8.71 -4.08
N SER A 48 -17.39 8.65 -4.62
CA SER A 48 -17.75 7.68 -5.67
C SER A 48 -17.07 8.02 -7.00
N ALA A 49 -16.99 7.04 -7.91
CA ALA A 49 -16.52 7.24 -9.30
C ALA A 49 -17.19 8.44 -10.00
N ARG A 50 -18.49 8.63 -9.71
CA ARG A 50 -19.27 9.73 -10.25
C ARG A 50 -18.80 11.09 -9.74
N GLN A 51 -18.40 11.19 -8.47
CA GLN A 51 -17.86 12.43 -7.91
C GLN A 51 -16.47 12.71 -8.45
N VAL A 52 -15.62 11.69 -8.58
CA VAL A 52 -14.29 11.80 -9.20
C VAL A 52 -14.42 12.36 -10.63
N ASN A 53 -15.29 11.77 -11.44
CA ASN A 53 -15.56 12.25 -12.81
C ASN A 53 -16.15 13.67 -12.84
N ARG A 54 -17.02 14.03 -11.89
CA ARG A 54 -17.55 15.41 -11.76
C ARG A 54 -16.47 16.41 -11.40
N GLY A 55 -15.41 15.98 -10.71
CA GLY A 55 -14.25 16.81 -10.39
C GLY A 55 -13.23 16.95 -11.51
N GLY A 56 -13.47 16.35 -12.68
CA GLY A 56 -12.55 16.40 -13.82
C GLY A 56 -11.47 15.30 -13.81
N PHE A 57 -11.51 14.38 -12.85
CA PHE A 57 -10.57 13.27 -12.77
C PHE A 57 -11.22 11.96 -13.20
N ASN A 58 -10.44 10.89 -13.30
CA ASN A 58 -10.96 9.55 -13.56
C ASN A 58 -10.32 8.54 -12.60
N MET A 59 -10.84 7.31 -12.53
CA MET A 59 -10.32 6.29 -11.60
C MET A 59 -8.88 5.82 -11.89
N ASN A 60 -8.29 6.22 -13.02
CA ASN A 60 -6.90 5.95 -13.36
C ASN A 60 -5.96 7.11 -13.06
N SER A 61 -6.46 8.25 -12.58
CA SER A 61 -5.62 9.40 -12.21
C SER A 61 -4.58 9.00 -11.16
N ARG A 62 -3.42 9.63 -11.27
CA ARG A 62 -2.24 9.43 -10.44
C ARG A 62 -2.08 10.57 -9.46
N LEU A 63 -1.24 10.36 -8.44
CA LEU A 63 -0.97 11.38 -7.43
C LEU A 63 -0.46 12.68 -8.06
N VAL A 64 0.36 12.57 -9.11
CA VAL A 64 0.85 13.72 -9.90
C VAL A 64 -0.24 14.48 -10.65
N ASP A 65 -1.36 13.84 -10.98
CA ASP A 65 -2.46 14.49 -11.72
C ASP A 65 -3.34 15.36 -10.80
N ILE A 66 -3.29 15.12 -9.49
CA ILE A 66 -4.15 15.77 -8.50
C ILE A 66 -3.40 16.75 -7.59
N ILE A 67 -2.08 16.90 -7.78
CA ILE A 67 -1.22 17.83 -7.05
C ILE A 67 -0.42 18.68 -8.03
N ALA A 68 -0.47 19.99 -7.87
CA ALA A 68 0.37 20.93 -8.62
C ALA A 68 0.89 22.00 -7.67
N ASN A 69 2.17 22.36 -7.83
CA ASN A 69 2.82 23.41 -7.04
C ASN A 69 2.71 23.22 -5.51
N GLY A 70 2.64 21.96 -5.04
CA GLY A 70 2.52 21.66 -3.61
C GLY A 70 1.11 21.83 -3.04
N GLU A 71 0.09 21.99 -3.88
CA GLU A 71 -1.31 22.11 -3.49
C GLU A 71 -2.20 21.09 -4.20
N TRP A 72 -3.35 20.75 -3.60
CA TRP A 72 -4.37 19.93 -4.26
C TRP A 72 -5.03 20.72 -5.39
N VAL A 73 -5.11 20.12 -6.58
CA VAL A 73 -5.77 20.74 -7.76
C VAL A 73 -7.22 20.27 -7.92
N TRP A 74 -7.78 19.65 -6.89
CA TRP A 74 -9.14 19.13 -6.90
C TRP A 74 -10.19 20.26 -6.72
N PRO A 75 -11.50 20.00 -6.92
CA PRO A 75 -12.52 21.03 -6.79
C PRO A 75 -12.64 21.60 -5.37
N ASP A 76 -12.96 22.90 -5.26
CA ASP A 76 -13.15 23.60 -3.98
C ASP A 76 -14.19 22.95 -3.05
N GLN A 77 -15.18 22.28 -3.64
CA GLN A 77 -16.20 21.52 -2.89
C GLN A 77 -15.60 20.38 -2.06
N TRP A 78 -14.39 19.93 -2.38
CA TRP A 78 -13.67 18.87 -1.66
C TRP A 78 -12.80 19.48 -0.55
N ASN A 79 -12.28 20.70 -0.73
CA ASN A 79 -11.58 21.43 0.34
C ASN A 79 -12.46 21.60 1.58
N SER A 80 -13.75 21.91 1.41
CA SER A 80 -14.70 22.03 2.52
C SER A 80 -15.01 20.69 3.20
N LYS A 81 -14.89 19.58 2.49
CA LYS A 81 -15.08 18.23 3.04
C LYS A 81 -13.83 17.69 3.73
N PHE A 82 -12.65 18.08 3.24
CA PHE A 82 -11.36 17.56 3.68
C PHE A 82 -10.40 18.72 4.05
N PRO A 83 -10.76 19.56 5.03
CA PRO A 83 -9.98 20.76 5.36
C PRO A 83 -8.60 20.46 5.95
N ASN A 84 -8.40 19.26 6.50
CA ASN A 84 -7.14 18.85 7.13
C ASN A 84 -6.29 17.98 6.20
N ALA A 85 -6.50 18.04 4.89
CA ALA A 85 -5.80 17.19 3.95
C ALA A 85 -4.35 17.62 3.74
N ILE A 86 -3.42 16.83 4.29
CA ILE A 86 -1.97 17.01 4.10
C ILE A 86 -1.60 16.71 2.64
N VAL A 87 -0.97 17.68 1.98
CA VAL A 87 -0.44 17.54 0.61
C VAL A 87 0.94 16.89 0.66
N PRO A 88 1.18 15.77 -0.04
CA PRO A 88 2.52 15.20 -0.14
C PRO A 88 3.41 16.00 -1.08
N SER A 89 4.70 16.11 -0.72
CA SER A 89 5.71 16.73 -1.58
C SER A 89 6.05 15.80 -2.73
N ILE A 90 5.81 16.24 -3.96
CA ILE A 90 6.21 15.53 -5.18
C ILE A 90 7.61 15.98 -5.59
N ASP A 91 8.50 15.01 -5.78
CA ASP A 91 9.81 15.22 -6.40
C ASP A 91 9.87 14.50 -7.74
N VAL A 92 9.83 15.27 -8.83
CA VAL A 92 9.80 14.77 -10.20
C VAL A 92 11.03 13.91 -10.54
N TYR A 93 12.15 14.15 -9.86
CA TYR A 93 13.41 13.44 -10.13
C TYR A 93 13.53 12.12 -9.37
N THR A 94 12.73 11.90 -8.34
CA THR A 94 12.79 10.71 -7.50
C THR A 94 11.65 9.75 -7.87
N PRO A 95 11.91 8.51 -8.27
CA PRO A 95 10.84 7.56 -8.55
C PRO A 95 10.10 7.15 -7.27
N ASP A 96 8.81 6.86 -7.40
CA ASP A 96 8.01 6.26 -6.33
C ASP A 96 8.60 4.90 -5.91
N LYS A 97 8.63 4.63 -4.60
CA LYS A 97 9.15 3.36 -4.07
C LYS A 97 8.08 2.60 -3.31
N LEU A 98 8.05 1.28 -3.50
CA LEU A 98 7.16 0.39 -2.73
C LEU A 98 7.81 0.02 -1.40
N TRP A 99 7.09 0.27 -0.32
CA TRP A 99 7.46 0.04 1.07
C TRP A 99 6.53 -0.99 1.70
N TRP A 100 7.07 -1.76 2.64
CA TRP A 100 6.39 -2.77 3.43
C TRP A 100 6.32 -2.32 4.88
N ARG A 101 5.17 -2.51 5.52
CA ARG A 101 5.04 -2.37 6.97
C ARG A 101 5.19 -3.73 7.62
N ASP A 102 6.26 -3.91 8.39
CA ASP A 102 6.51 -5.15 9.12
C ASP A 102 5.51 -5.35 10.27
N ARG A 103 5.57 -6.51 10.93
CA ARG A 103 4.68 -6.83 12.07
C ARG A 103 4.88 -5.90 13.28
N ASN A 104 6.04 -5.26 13.38
CA ASN A 104 6.36 -4.30 14.44
C ASN A 104 5.89 -2.88 14.09
N GLY A 105 5.31 -2.70 12.91
CA GLY A 105 4.82 -1.43 12.42
C GLY A 105 5.89 -0.56 11.78
N ILE A 106 7.11 -1.07 11.56
CA ILE A 106 8.23 -0.36 10.95
C ILE A 106 8.12 -0.43 9.44
N PHE A 107 8.38 0.71 8.79
CA PHE A 107 8.41 0.81 7.34
C PHE A 107 9.80 0.51 6.79
N ASN A 108 9.86 -0.45 5.89
CA ASN A 108 11.09 -0.84 5.19
C ASN A 108 10.85 -0.83 3.67
N GLU A 109 11.90 -0.61 2.88
CA GLU A 109 11.82 -0.80 1.44
C GLU A 109 11.45 -2.26 1.14
N LEU A 110 10.56 -2.47 0.16
CA LEU A 110 10.03 -3.80 -0.10
C LEU A 110 11.15 -4.75 -0.54
N SER A 111 11.35 -5.79 0.26
CA SER A 111 12.13 -6.97 -0.10
C SER A 111 11.22 -8.18 -0.04
N PHE A 112 11.09 -8.90 -1.15
CA PHE A 112 10.25 -10.10 -1.23
C PHE A 112 10.59 -11.12 -0.13
N GLY A 113 11.87 -11.27 0.23
CA GLY A 113 12.28 -12.19 1.29
C GLY A 113 11.77 -11.77 2.67
N VAL A 114 11.83 -10.48 2.99
CA VAL A 114 11.34 -9.94 4.28
C VAL A 114 9.82 -10.03 4.35
N ALA A 115 9.13 -9.56 3.30
CA ALA A 115 7.66 -9.63 3.22
C ALA A 115 7.14 -11.08 3.29
N TRP A 116 7.81 -12.02 2.61
CA TRP A 116 7.44 -13.43 2.66
C TRP A 116 7.62 -14.02 4.05
N ASN A 117 8.72 -13.72 4.73
CA ASN A 117 8.97 -14.15 6.11
C ASN A 117 7.96 -13.54 7.10
N ASP A 118 7.45 -12.35 6.83
CA ASP A 118 6.43 -11.70 7.64
C ASP A 118 5.00 -12.20 7.38
N ILE A 119 4.68 -12.62 6.16
CA ILE A 119 3.35 -13.17 5.86
C ILE A 119 3.25 -14.65 6.26
N ARG A 120 4.35 -15.41 6.13
CA ARG A 120 4.32 -16.85 6.32
C ARG A 120 3.84 -17.19 7.74
N PRO A 121 2.86 -18.11 7.88
CA PRO A 121 2.52 -18.71 9.16
C PRO A 121 3.78 -19.39 9.70
N ARG A 122 4.28 -18.92 10.85
CA ARG A 122 5.34 -19.62 11.58
C ARG A 122 4.68 -20.75 12.36
N GLU A 123 4.18 -21.75 11.66
CA GLU A 123 3.84 -23.00 12.32
C GLU A 123 5.11 -23.64 12.88
N ALA A 124 5.00 -24.25 14.04
CA ALA A 124 6.09 -25.02 14.61
C ALA A 124 6.55 -26.05 13.58
N LYS A 125 7.87 -26.22 13.43
CA LYS A 125 8.43 -27.25 12.55
C LYS A 125 7.85 -28.59 12.99
N VAL A 126 6.92 -29.12 12.20
CA VAL A 126 6.26 -30.40 12.49
C VAL A 126 7.33 -31.48 12.59
N VAL A 127 7.24 -32.34 13.60
CA VAL A 127 8.26 -33.34 13.94
C VAL A 127 8.57 -34.26 12.75
N TRP A 128 7.58 -34.52 11.90
CA TRP A 128 7.75 -35.35 10.71
C TRP A 128 8.47 -34.64 9.55
N ALA A 129 8.66 -33.32 9.59
CA ALA A 129 9.36 -32.59 8.54
C ALA A 129 10.81 -33.06 8.33
N SER A 130 11.48 -33.52 9.39
CA SER A 130 12.83 -34.12 9.29
C SER A 130 12.83 -35.54 8.72
N VAL A 131 11.69 -36.24 8.78
CA VAL A 131 11.52 -37.57 8.17
C VAL A 131 11.30 -37.42 6.66
N VAL A 132 10.62 -36.35 6.25
CA VAL A 132 10.29 -36.09 4.84
C VAL A 132 11.40 -35.33 4.12
N TRP A 133 12.12 -34.42 4.78
CA TRP A 133 13.11 -33.55 4.15
C TRP A 133 14.50 -33.75 4.79
N PHE A 134 15.21 -34.80 4.36
CA PHE A 134 16.61 -35.10 4.73
C PHE A 134 17.51 -35.17 3.48
N ALA A 135 18.83 -35.09 3.67
CA ALA A 135 19.80 -34.93 2.59
C ALA A 135 19.74 -36.03 1.49
N ASN A 136 19.26 -37.22 1.84
CA ASN A 136 19.11 -38.36 0.91
C ASN A 136 17.64 -38.60 0.52
N CYS A 137 16.76 -37.62 0.70
CA CYS A 137 15.35 -37.78 0.35
C CYS A 137 15.15 -37.85 -1.16
N ILE A 138 14.33 -38.81 -1.61
CA ILE A 138 13.86 -38.91 -2.98
C ILE A 138 12.59 -38.05 -3.11
N PRO A 139 12.59 -36.97 -3.92
CA PRO A 139 11.48 -36.02 -3.99
C PRO A 139 10.11 -36.69 -4.24
N ARG A 140 10.06 -37.75 -5.05
CA ARG A 140 8.83 -38.52 -5.33
C ARG A 140 8.14 -39.06 -4.07
N HIS A 141 8.91 -39.55 -3.09
CA HIS A 141 8.34 -40.11 -1.86
C HIS A 141 7.93 -39.02 -0.87
N ALA A 142 8.64 -37.89 -0.86
CA ALA A 142 8.28 -36.74 -0.04
C ALA A 142 6.92 -36.15 -0.42
N PHE A 143 6.62 -36.04 -1.72
CA PHE A 143 5.33 -35.52 -2.19
C PHE A 143 4.15 -36.44 -1.82
N ILE A 144 4.35 -37.76 -1.76
CA ILE A 144 3.29 -38.71 -1.37
C ILE A 144 2.93 -38.59 0.11
N LEU A 145 3.90 -38.27 0.98
CA LEU A 145 3.68 -38.07 2.41
C LEU A 145 3.12 -36.68 2.78
N TRP A 146 3.06 -35.77 1.81
CA TRP A 146 2.65 -34.36 1.99
C TRP A 146 1.22 -34.06 1.53
N GLY A 147 0.47 -35.09 1.11
CA GLY A 147 -0.91 -34.98 0.61
C GLY A 147 -1.96 -35.14 1.69
#